data_AF-X0W5X3-F1
#
_entry.id   AF-X0W5X3-F1
#
_cell.length_a   1.000
_cell.length_b   1.000
_cell.length_c   1.000
_cell.angle_alpha   90.00
_cell.angle_beta   90.00
_cell.angle_gamma   90.00
#
_symmetry.space_group_name_H-M   'P 1'
#
loop_
_entity.id
_entity.type
_entity.pdbx_description
1 polymer ?
#
loop_
_entity_poly.entity_id
_entity_poly.type
_entity_poly.pdbx_seq_one_letter_code
_entity_poly.pdbx_strand_id
1 'polypeptide(L)'
;MTETEIKATYLELHNQLEQAYYQRHELTKDEFDTQHGQVWADMDAALIAAGYRQPPEIITPPVFTPENHALGVDQRVSHIERFLESMHPPVI
;
A
#
# COMPACT_ATOMS: atom_id res chain seq x y z
N MET A 1 -17.85 1.07 -17.05
CA MET A 1 -18.01 0.57 -15.68
C MET A 1 -17.78 1.73 -14.74
N THR A 2 -18.67 1.97 -13.79
CA THR A 2 -18.55 3.02 -12.78
C THR A 2 -17.57 2.60 -11.68
N GLU A 3 -17.09 3.57 -10.89
CA GLU A 3 -16.26 3.29 -9.71
C GLU A 3 -16.92 2.28 -8.77
N THR A 4 -18.23 2.43 -8.53
CA THR A 4 -19.04 1.54 -7.68
C THR A 4 -19.11 0.13 -8.26
N GLU A 5 -19.32 -0.01 -9.56
CA GLU A 5 -19.36 -1.32 -10.22
C GLU A 5 -18.00 -2.03 -10.13
N ILE A 6 -16.89 -1.31 -10.34
CA ILE A 6 -15.54 -1.86 -10.20
C ILE A 6 -15.35 -2.39 -8.76
N LYS A 7 -15.62 -1.55 -7.76
CA LYS A 7 -15.50 -1.94 -6.34
C LYS A 7 -16.38 -3.13 -5.99
N ALA A 8 -17.61 -3.18 -6.47
CA ALA A 8 -18.54 -4.27 -6.22
C ALA A 8 -18.02 -5.60 -6.81
N THR A 9 -17.50 -5.59 -8.02
CA THR A 9 -16.91 -6.79 -8.65
C THR A 9 -15.74 -7.35 -7.85
N TYR A 10 -14.78 -6.50 -7.46
CA TYR A 10 -13.61 -6.97 -6.71
C TYR A 10 -13.94 -7.36 -5.26
N LEU A 11 -14.96 -6.73 -4.64
CA LEU A 11 -15.48 -7.18 -3.35
C LEU A 11 -16.10 -8.58 -3.44
N GLU A 12 -16.83 -8.87 -4.51
CA GLU A 12 -17.40 -10.20 -4.71
C GLU A 12 -16.31 -11.26 -4.92
N LEU A 13 -15.28 -10.96 -5.72
CA LEU A 13 -14.10 -11.82 -5.88
C LEU A 13 -13.38 -12.08 -4.55
N HIS A 14 -13.16 -11.03 -3.76
CA HIS A 14 -12.59 -11.13 -2.43
C HIS A 14 -13.41 -12.06 -1.52
N ASN A 15 -14.73 -11.88 -1.48
CA ASN A 15 -15.61 -12.71 -0.65
C ASN A 15 -15.63 -14.17 -1.09
N GLN A 16 -15.58 -14.43 -2.40
CA GLN A 16 -15.47 -15.80 -2.92
C GLN A 16 -14.15 -16.46 -2.51
N LEU A 17 -13.04 -15.70 -2.56
CA LEU A 17 -11.72 -16.16 -2.14
C LEU A 17 -11.67 -16.45 -0.63
N GLU A 18 -12.25 -15.57 0.20
CA GLU A 18 -12.37 -15.80 1.64
C GLU A 18 -13.21 -17.02 1.97
N GLN A 19 -14.33 -17.25 1.26
CA GLN A 19 -15.13 -18.47 1.45
C GLN A 19 -14.35 -19.72 1.09
N ALA A 20 -13.59 -19.70 -0.02
CA ALA A 20 -12.75 -20.82 -0.44
C ALA A 20 -11.70 -21.17 0.63
N TYR A 21 -11.08 -20.17 1.26
CA TYR A 21 -10.06 -20.37 2.28
C TYR A 21 -10.62 -20.71 3.67
N TYR A 22 -11.50 -19.86 4.21
CA TYR A 22 -11.97 -19.98 5.60
C TYR A 22 -13.09 -20.98 5.80
N GLN A 23 -13.98 -21.17 4.82
CA GLN A 23 -15.15 -22.03 4.97
C GLN A 23 -14.97 -23.39 4.32
N ARG A 24 -14.39 -23.41 3.12
CA ARG A 24 -14.21 -24.64 2.34
C ARG A 24 -12.83 -25.27 2.47
N HIS A 25 -11.86 -24.51 2.98
CA HIS A 25 -10.46 -24.96 3.14
C HIS A 25 -9.87 -25.53 1.84
N GLU A 26 -10.24 -24.94 0.70
CA GLU A 26 -9.82 -25.35 -0.65
C GLU A 26 -8.44 -24.80 -1.03
N LEU A 27 -7.95 -23.82 -0.29
CA LEU A 27 -6.71 -23.10 -0.54
C LEU A 27 -5.75 -23.26 0.62
N THR A 28 -4.47 -23.37 0.31
CA THR A 28 -3.42 -23.17 1.30
C THR A 28 -3.32 -21.69 1.67
N LYS A 29 -2.67 -21.40 2.80
CA LYS A 29 -2.42 -20.02 3.23
C LYS A 29 -1.64 -19.21 2.18
N ASP A 30 -0.61 -19.81 1.58
CA ASP A 30 0.23 -19.13 0.60
C ASP A 30 -0.54 -18.80 -0.68
N GLU A 31 -1.42 -19.72 -1.13
CA GLU A 31 -2.30 -19.48 -2.27
C GLU A 31 -3.33 -18.39 -1.97
N PHE A 32 -3.91 -18.40 -0.76
CA PHE A 32 -4.84 -17.36 -0.32
C PHE A 32 -4.16 -15.99 -0.27
N ASP A 33 -3.02 -15.87 0.41
CA ASP A 33 -2.30 -14.61 0.57
C ASP A 33 -1.90 -14.02 -0.79
N THR A 34 -1.43 -14.88 -1.72
CA THR A 34 -1.06 -14.46 -3.08
C THR A 34 -2.26 -13.95 -3.86
N GLN A 35 -3.35 -14.71 -3.89
CA GLN A 35 -4.56 -14.33 -4.64
C GLN A 35 -5.25 -13.11 -4.02
N HIS A 36 -5.25 -13.01 -2.69
CA HIS A 36 -5.84 -11.89 -1.96
C HIS A 36 -5.14 -10.59 -2.29
N GLY A 37 -3.80 -10.59 -2.29
CA GLY A 37 -3.00 -9.45 -2.74
C GLY A 37 -3.28 -9.07 -4.20
N GLN A 38 -3.41 -10.06 -5.08
CA GLN A 38 -3.69 -9.82 -6.50
C GLN A 38 -5.06 -9.17 -6.74
N VAL A 39 -6.11 -9.63 -6.04
CA VAL A 39 -7.46 -9.03 -6.13
C VAL A 39 -7.43 -7.53 -5.85
N TRP A 40 -6.67 -7.10 -4.84
CA TRP A 40 -6.54 -5.69 -4.51
C TRP A 40 -5.70 -4.90 -5.52
N ALA A 41 -4.61 -5.49 -6.00
CA ALA A 41 -3.76 -4.88 -7.03
C ALA A 41 -4.53 -4.69 -8.35
N ASP A 42 -5.34 -5.67 -8.74
CA ASP A 42 -6.16 -5.62 -9.96
C ASP A 42 -7.30 -4.60 -9.83
N MET A 43 -7.93 -4.52 -8.66
CA MET A 43 -8.90 -3.46 -8.37
C MET A 43 -8.27 -2.08 -8.51
N ASP A 44 -7.08 -1.89 -7.95
CA ASP A 44 -6.37 -0.61 -8.02
C ASP A 44 -6.02 -0.24 -9.45
N ALA A 45 -5.48 -1.19 -10.22
CA ALA A 45 -5.19 -1.02 -11.64
C ALA A 45 -6.44 -0.66 -12.45
N ALA A 46 -7.59 -1.30 -12.17
CA ALA A 46 -8.86 -1.00 -12.82
C ALA A 46 -9.36 0.43 -12.48
N LEU A 47 -9.23 0.86 -11.23
CA LEU A 47 -9.59 2.21 -10.81
C LEU A 47 -8.68 3.28 -11.44
N ILE A 48 -7.38 3.00 -11.57
CA ILE A 48 -6.42 3.88 -12.26
C ILE A 48 -6.75 3.97 -13.75
N ALA A 49 -6.96 2.83 -14.41
CA ALA A 49 -7.28 2.78 -15.85
C ALA A 49 -8.60 3.49 -16.18
N ALA A 50 -9.58 3.44 -15.27
CA ALA A 50 -10.85 4.16 -15.41
C ALA A 50 -10.77 5.64 -15.01
N GLY A 51 -9.61 6.12 -14.52
CA GLY A 51 -9.40 7.51 -14.11
C GLY A 51 -10.01 7.89 -12.75
N TYR A 52 -10.45 6.90 -11.97
CA TYR A 52 -11.01 7.12 -10.63
C TYR A 52 -9.92 7.24 -9.55
N ARG A 53 -8.71 6.73 -9.81
CA ARG A 53 -7.56 6.85 -8.92
C ARG A 53 -6.33 7.31 -9.70
N GLN A 54 -5.45 8.06 -9.04
CA GLN A 54 -4.13 8.36 -9.59
C GLN A 54 -3.18 7.21 -9.29
N PRO A 55 -2.19 6.93 -10.18
CA PRO A 55 -1.11 6.02 -9.86
C PRO A 55 -0.39 6.47 -8.60
N PRO A 56 0.17 5.56 -7.79
CA PRO A 56 0.99 5.94 -6.66
C PRO A 56 2.16 6.82 -7.14
N GLU A 57 2.34 7.97 -6.49
CA GLU A 57 3.48 8.83 -6.76
C GLU A 57 4.77 8.09 -6.40
N ILE A 58 5.73 8.09 -7.33
CA ILE A 58 7.08 7.64 -7.01
C ILE A 58 7.67 8.69 -6.08
N ILE A 59 7.66 8.42 -4.78
CA ILE A 59 8.41 9.19 -3.80
C ILE A 59 9.88 8.89 -4.06
N THR A 60 10.54 9.73 -4.85
CA THR A 60 11.99 9.67 -4.96
C THR A 60 12.56 10.07 -3.61
N PRO A 61 13.42 9.26 -2.98
CA PRO A 61 14.06 9.65 -1.74
C PRO A 61 14.86 10.94 -2.00
N PRO A 62 14.92 11.87 -1.03
CA PRO A 62 15.66 13.11 -1.22
C PRO A 62 17.12 12.79 -1.55
N VAL A 63 17.60 13.33 -2.67
CA VAL A 63 19.02 13.28 -3.00
C VAL A 63 19.73 14.31 -2.13
N PHE A 64 20.48 13.83 -1.14
CA PHE A 64 21.36 14.68 -0.34
C PHE A 64 22.58 15.07 -1.18
N THR A 65 22.55 16.26 -1.79
CA THR A 65 23.69 16.81 -2.52
C THR A 65 24.75 17.32 -1.53
N PRO A 66 26.04 17.41 -1.94
CA PRO A 66 27.09 18.00 -1.10
C PRO A 66 26.78 19.44 -0.64
N GLU A 67 26.03 20.20 -1.44
CA GLU A 67 25.55 21.53 -1.11
C GLU A 67 24.51 21.50 0.03
N ASN A 68 23.62 20.50 0.07
CA ASN A 68 22.65 20.31 1.16
C ASN A 68 23.32 19.93 2.48
N HIS A 69 24.41 19.16 2.42
CA HIS A 69 25.23 18.80 3.59
C HIS A 69 25.97 20.01 4.15
N ALA A 70 26.51 20.87 3.28
CA ALA A 70 27.17 22.12 3.67
C ALA A 70 26.21 23.14 4.31
N LEU A 71 24.92 23.10 3.97
CA LEU A 71 23.87 23.94 4.56
C LEU A 71 23.29 23.36 5.87
N GLY A 72 23.79 22.21 6.35
CA GLY A 72 23.36 21.59 7.61
C GLY A 72 21.94 21.03 7.58
N VAL A 73 21.41 20.69 6.40
CA VAL A 73 20.03 20.16 6.24
C VAL A 73 19.90 18.77 6.89
N ASP A 74 20.96 17.98 6.90
CA ASP A 74 21.01 16.65 7.54
C ASP A 74 20.72 16.67 9.05
N GLN A 75 21.05 17.77 9.74
CA GLN A 75 20.78 17.89 11.18
C GLN A 75 19.30 18.16 11.50
N ARG A 76 18.53 18.71 10.55
CA ARG A 76 17.10 19.01 10.77
C ARG A 76 16.23 17.77 10.59
N VAL A 77 16.60 16.89 9.66
CA VAL A 77 15.91 15.62 9.44
C VAL A 77 16.10 14.69 10.65
N SER A 78 17.32 14.59 11.17
CA SER A 78 17.64 13.85 12.40
C SER A 78 16.80 14.28 13.63
N HIS A 79 16.45 15.56 13.73
CA HIS A 79 15.66 16.07 14.86
C HIS A 79 14.17 15.73 14.71
N ILE A 80 13.65 15.72 13.47
CA ILE A 80 12.26 15.35 13.17
C ILE A 80 12.06 13.84 13.33
N GLU A 81 13.01 13.01 12.87
CA GLU A 81 12.96 11.56 13.04
C GLU A 81 12.95 11.16 14.52
N ARG A 82 13.83 11.75 15.34
CA ARG A 82 13.81 11.55 16.81
C ARG A 82 12.50 12.00 17.45
N PHE A 83 11.92 13.11 16.98
CA PHE A 83 10.64 13.59 17.49
C PHE A 83 9.50 12.63 17.16
N LEU A 84 9.45 12.09 15.94
CA LEU A 84 8.45 11.11 15.53
C LEU A 84 8.60 9.77 16.27
N GLU A 85 9.83 9.28 16.46
CA GLU A 85 10.12 8.09 17.29
C GLU A 85 9.69 8.29 18.75
N SER A 86 9.83 9.50 19.30
CA SER A 86 9.39 9.81 20.66
C SER A 86 7.86 9.85 20.82
N MET A 87 7.13 10.14 19.73
CA MET A 87 5.66 10.13 19.73
C MET A 87 5.06 8.76 19.44
N HIS A 88 5.82 7.87 18.78
CA HIS A 88 5.43 6.48 18.50
C HIS A 88 6.55 5.52 18.91
N PRO A 89 6.75 5.29 20.23
CA PRO A 89 7.70 4.30 20.67
C PRO A 89 7.30 2.92 20.12
N PRO A 90 8.26 2.10 19.65
CA PRO A 90 7.94 0.77 19.16
C PRO A 90 7.25 -0.03 20.27
N VAL A 91 6.11 -0.62 19.94
CA VAL A 91 5.39 -1.54 20.82
C VAL A 91 6.26 -2.79 20.97
N ILE A 92 6.78 -3.00 22.18
CA ILE A 92 7.61 -4.15 22.58
C ILE A 92 6.74 -5.41 22.65
#